data_AF-I2JIN6-F1
#
_entry.id   AF-I2JIN6-F1
#
_cell.length_a   1.000
_cell.length_b   1.000
_cell.length_c   1.000
_cell.angle_alpha   90.00
_cell.angle_beta   90.00
_cell.angle_gamma   90.00
#
_symmetry.space_group_name_H-M   'P 1'
#
loop_
_entity.id
_entity.type
_entity.pdbx_description
1 polymer ?
#
loop_
_entity_poly.entity_id
_entity_poly.type
_entity_poly.pdbx_seq_one_letter_code
_entity_poly.pdbx_strand_id
1 'polypeptide(L)'
;MQSNPKEKNNLVKFRLKLTNDEHQLLRLMSATDGKFQYEVLYDALCWARQNSNKILPLAYPSSASFRSCYLESDYADLGDLEQAWKCKTNCALYTAVVLYLRTRRASLEGTLNILPAPQGEVIG
;
A
#
# COMPACT_ATOMS: atom_id res chain seq x y z
N MET A 1 3.30 -37.33 11.05
CA MET A 1 3.60 -35.92 10.71
C MET A 1 2.29 -35.17 10.72
N GLN A 2 2.05 -34.37 11.76
CA GLN A 2 0.85 -33.55 11.87
C GLN A 2 0.98 -32.38 10.90
N SER A 3 0.13 -32.36 9.88
CA SER A 3 -0.09 -31.17 9.08
C SER A 3 -0.78 -30.16 9.99
N ASN A 4 -0.04 -29.18 10.51
CA ASN A 4 -0.66 -28.02 11.16
C ASN A 4 -1.71 -27.46 10.19
N PRO A 5 -2.99 -27.40 10.56
CA PRO A 5 -3.94 -26.62 9.77
C PRO A 5 -3.42 -25.19 9.83
N LYS A 6 -2.89 -24.67 8.72
CA LYS A 6 -2.66 -23.23 8.57
C LYS A 6 -3.96 -22.58 9.02
N GLU A 7 -3.92 -21.84 10.13
CA GLU A 7 -5.03 -21.01 10.57
C GLU A 7 -5.54 -20.31 9.32
N LYS A 8 -6.83 -20.48 9.02
CA LYS A 8 -7.45 -19.74 7.93
C LYS A 8 -7.37 -18.28 8.34
N ASN A 9 -6.32 -17.58 7.90
CA ASN A 9 -6.16 -16.16 8.13
C ASN A 9 -7.47 -15.50 7.69
N ASN A 10 -8.19 -14.91 8.65
CA ASN A 10 -9.52 -14.38 8.40
C ASN A 10 -9.35 -13.14 7.52
N LEU A 11 -9.63 -13.30 6.23
CA LEU A 11 -9.57 -12.21 5.27
C LEU A 11 -10.77 -11.28 5.46
N VAL A 12 -10.48 -10.02 5.76
CA VAL A 12 -11.46 -8.95 5.88
C VAL A 12 -11.55 -8.19 4.56
N LYS A 13 -12.78 -7.98 4.09
CA LYS A 13 -13.06 -7.20 2.89
C LYS A 13 -12.98 -5.71 3.18
N PHE A 14 -12.26 -4.96 2.36
CA PHE A 14 -12.23 -3.49 2.40
C PHE A 14 -12.43 -2.88 1.02
N ARG A 15 -12.79 -1.60 1.02
CA ARG A 15 -12.99 -0.82 -0.21
C ARG A 15 -11.81 0.12 -0.42
N LEU A 16 -10.94 -0.23 -1.35
CA LEU A 16 -9.81 0.60 -1.74
C LEU A 16 -10.16 1.38 -3.01
N LYS A 17 -9.90 2.68 -3.02
CA LYS A 17 -10.15 3.52 -4.19
C LYS A 17 -8.90 3.49 -5.08
N LEU A 18 -8.98 2.89 -6.26
CA LEU A 18 -7.86 2.78 -7.20
C LEU A 18 -8.29 3.29 -8.58
N THR A 19 -7.35 3.89 -9.31
CA THR A 19 -7.47 4.04 -10.75
C THR A 19 -7.35 2.67 -11.45
N ASN A 20 -7.72 2.61 -12.73
CA ASN A 20 -7.55 1.37 -13.50
C ASN A 20 -6.08 0.98 -13.61
N ASP A 21 -5.19 1.95 -13.80
CA ASP A 21 -3.74 1.72 -13.92
C ASP A 21 -3.16 1.19 -12.60
N GLU A 22 -3.55 1.76 -11.46
CA GLU A 22 -3.10 1.27 -10.14
C GLU A 22 -3.62 -0.14 -9.84
N HIS A 23 -4.85 -0.44 -10.26
CA HIS A 23 -5.39 -1.80 -10.12
C HIS A 23 -4.70 -2.80 -11.05
N GLN A 24 -4.36 -2.41 -12.28
CA GLN A 24 -3.53 -3.22 -13.17
C GLN A 24 -2.14 -3.42 -12.59
N LEU A 25 -1.55 -2.38 -12.00
CA LEU A 25 -0.25 -2.47 -11.36
C LEU A 25 -0.28 -3.42 -10.16
N LEU A 26 -1.32 -3.39 -9.33
CA LEU A 26 -1.50 -4.36 -8.24
C LEU A 26 -1.51 -5.80 -8.77
N ARG A 27 -2.25 -6.06 -9.87
CA ARG A 27 -2.28 -7.39 -10.52
C ARG A 27 -0.91 -7.77 -11.06
N LEU A 28 -0.22 -6.83 -11.70
CA LEU A 28 1.12 -7.05 -12.26
C LEU A 28 2.13 -7.38 -11.16
N MET A 29 2.12 -6.64 -10.04
CA MET A 29 3.01 -6.92 -8.90
C MET A 29 2.69 -8.27 -8.27
N SER A 30 1.41 -8.61 -8.13
CA SER A 30 0.99 -9.93 -7.63
C SER A 30 1.55 -11.05 -8.52
N ALA A 31 1.43 -10.91 -9.84
CA ALA A 31 1.97 -11.90 -10.78
C ALA A 31 3.50 -11.95 -10.79
N THR A 32 4.17 -10.80 -10.73
CA THR A 32 5.63 -10.68 -10.76
C THR A 32 6.26 -11.28 -9.50
N ASP A 33 5.65 -11.04 -8.33
CA ASP A 33 6.17 -11.50 -7.05
C ASP A 33 5.69 -12.92 -6.70
N GLY A 34 4.86 -13.55 -7.55
CA GLY A 34 4.26 -14.86 -7.28
C GLY A 34 3.34 -14.88 -6.06
N LYS A 35 2.74 -13.73 -5.74
CA LYS A 35 1.93 -13.47 -4.53
C LYS A 35 0.47 -13.28 -4.88
N PHE A 36 -0.42 -13.61 -3.94
CA PHE A 36 -1.80 -13.16 -4.02
C PHE A 36 -1.91 -11.66 -3.74
N GLN A 37 -2.97 -11.02 -4.23
CA GLN A 37 -3.17 -9.58 -4.03
C GLN A 37 -3.16 -9.17 -2.55
N TYR A 38 -3.73 -9.99 -1.66
CA TYR A 38 -3.76 -9.68 -0.23
C TYR A 38 -2.36 -9.67 0.39
N GLU A 39 -1.44 -10.50 -0.08
CA GLU A 39 -0.04 -10.52 0.37
C GLU A 39 0.71 -9.28 -0.12
N VAL A 40 0.46 -8.81 -1.34
CA VAL A 40 1.03 -7.56 -1.85
C VAL A 40 0.51 -6.35 -1.06
N LEU A 41 -0.77 -6.36 -0.67
CA LEU A 41 -1.37 -5.33 0.17
C LEU A 41 -0.78 -5.36 1.58
N TYR A 42 -0.51 -6.55 2.12
CA TYR A 42 0.20 -6.73 3.38
C TYR A 42 1.61 -6.13 3.31
N ASP A 43 2.41 -6.48 2.29
CA ASP A 43 3.74 -5.92 2.09
C ASP A 43 3.70 -4.39 2.01
N ALA A 44 2.70 -3.83 1.32
CA ALA A 44 2.52 -2.39 1.20
C ALA A 44 2.29 -1.71 2.55
N LEU A 45 1.51 -2.33 3.44
CA LEU A 45 1.28 -1.81 4.79
C LEU A 45 2.54 -1.91 5.66
N CYS A 46 3.26 -3.03 5.60
CA CYS A 46 4.54 -3.18 6.30
C CYS A 46 5.56 -2.12 5.84
N TRP A 47 5.70 -1.95 4.53
CA TRP A 47 6.57 -0.94 3.94
C TRP A 47 6.16 0.48 4.38
N ALA A 48 4.87 0.79 4.36
CA ALA A 48 4.34 2.07 4.78
C ALA A 48 4.66 2.38 6.25
N ARG A 49 4.51 1.40 7.15
CA ARG A 49 4.85 1.56 8.58
C ARG A 49 6.33 1.86 8.78
N GLN A 50 7.21 1.13 8.08
CA GLN A 50 8.66 1.32 8.13
C GLN A 50 9.13 2.67 7.57
N ASN A 51 8.32 3.30 6.70
CA ASN A 51 8.66 4.55 6.03
C ASN A 51 7.67 5.68 6.38
N SER A 52 6.89 5.52 7.45
CA SER A 52 5.77 6.41 7.79
C SER A 52 6.21 7.87 7.95
N ASN A 53 7.42 8.10 8.45
CA ASN A 53 8.04 9.42 8.62
C ASN A 53 8.61 10.04 7.32
N LYS A 54 8.74 9.26 6.23
CA LYS A 54 9.28 9.70 4.93
C LYS A 54 8.20 9.87 3.87
N ILE A 55 6.98 9.45 4.17
CA ILE A 55 5.86 9.41 3.23
C ILE A 55 4.89 10.53 3.57
N LEU A 56 4.46 11.25 2.54
CA LEU A 56 3.33 12.17 2.62
C LEU A 56 2.05 11.48 2.16
N PRO A 57 0.92 11.65 2.88
CA PRO A 57 -0.35 11.08 2.47
C PRO A 57 -0.80 11.59 1.11
N LEU A 58 -1.32 10.69 0.28
CA LEU A 58 -1.84 11.00 -1.04
C LEU A 58 -3.35 11.24 -1.00
N ALA A 59 -3.79 12.26 -1.74
CA ALA A 59 -5.19 12.38 -2.12
C ALA A 59 -5.54 11.41 -3.26
N TYR A 60 -6.77 10.92 -3.28
CA TYR A 60 -7.26 10.13 -4.40
C TYR A 60 -7.48 10.99 -5.64
N PRO A 61 -7.13 10.52 -6.83
CA PRO A 61 -7.56 11.16 -8.06
C PRO A 61 -9.07 11.00 -8.24
N SER A 62 -9.68 11.95 -8.95
CA SER A 62 -11.10 11.94 -9.27
C SER A 62 -11.50 10.73 -10.13
N SER A 63 -10.57 10.21 -10.93
CA SER A 63 -10.75 9.01 -11.77
C SER A 63 -10.71 7.68 -11.01
N ALA A 64 -10.32 7.67 -9.72
CA ALA A 64 -10.28 6.44 -8.95
C ALA A 64 -11.68 5.96 -8.56
N SER A 65 -11.88 4.65 -8.57
CA SER A 65 -13.15 4.01 -8.20
C SER A 65 -12.92 2.96 -7.12
N PHE A 66 -13.96 2.69 -6.31
CA PHE A 66 -13.84 1.69 -5.26
C PHE A 66 -13.72 0.28 -5.85
N ARG A 67 -12.73 -0.46 -5.37
CA ARG A 67 -12.48 -1.87 -5.65
C ARG A 67 -12.52 -2.64 -4.33
N SER A 68 -13.07 -3.85 -4.38
CA SER A 68 -13.07 -4.74 -3.23
C SER A 68 -11.73 -5.47 -3.18
N CYS A 69 -11.04 -5.33 -2.05
CA CYS A 69 -9.79 -5.99 -1.77
C CYS A 69 -9.87 -6.71 -0.42
N TYR A 70 -8.92 -7.60 -0.16
CA TYR A 70 -8.90 -8.46 1.03
C TYR A 70 -7.53 -8.35 1.71
N LEU A 71 -7.54 -8.34 3.04
CA LEU A 71 -6.37 -8.24 3.92
C LEU A 71 -6.66 -9.16 5.10
N GLU A 72 -5.61 -9.72 5.70
CA GLU A 72 -5.77 -10.49 6.93
C GLU A 72 -6.19 -9.57 8.07
N SER A 73 -7.06 -10.07 8.96
CA SER A 73 -7.64 -9.32 10.08
C SER A 73 -6.60 -8.58 10.91
N ASP A 74 -5.45 -9.21 11.12
CA ASP A 74 -4.40 -8.75 12.02
C ASP A 74 -3.69 -7.50 11.48
N TYR A 75 -3.84 -7.22 10.19
CA TYR A 75 -3.26 -6.06 9.51
C TYR A 75 -4.30 -5.07 9.00
N ALA A 76 -5.58 -5.28 9.32
CA ALA A 76 -6.67 -4.37 9.00
C ALA A 76 -6.69 -3.13 9.90
N ASP A 77 -5.96 -3.13 11.02
CA ASP A 77 -5.78 -1.95 11.86
C ASP A 77 -4.74 -1.00 11.24
N LEU A 78 -5.17 0.24 10.98
CA LEU A 78 -4.40 1.29 10.34
C LEU A 78 -4.24 2.51 11.26
N GLY A 79 -4.60 2.40 12.55
CA GLY A 79 -4.61 3.52 13.48
C GLY A 79 -3.24 4.19 13.64
N ASP A 80 -2.16 3.42 13.55
CA ASP A 80 -0.78 3.91 13.55
C ASP A 80 -0.47 4.81 12.34
N LEU A 81 -0.85 4.38 11.14
CA LEU A 81 -0.69 5.15 9.90
C LEU A 81 -1.62 6.37 9.85
N GLU A 82 -2.86 6.23 10.34
CA GLU A 82 -3.81 7.33 10.46
C GLU A 82 -3.27 8.44 11.37
N GLN A 83 -2.69 8.08 12.51
CA GLN A 83 -2.08 9.02 13.43
C GLN A 83 -0.82 9.67 12.84
N ALA A 84 0.06 8.87 12.21
CA ALA A 84 1.30 9.36 11.61
C ALA A 84 1.04 10.39 10.50
N TRP A 85 0.03 10.15 9.66
CA TRP A 85 -0.28 10.99 8.51
C TRP A 85 -1.43 11.96 8.73
N LYS A 86 -2.05 11.95 9.92
CA LYS A 86 -3.22 12.76 10.29
C LYS A 86 -4.34 12.66 9.24
N CYS A 87 -4.66 11.45 8.80
CA CYS A 87 -5.61 11.19 7.73
C CYS A 87 -6.59 10.05 8.08
N LYS A 88 -7.65 9.89 7.28
CA LYS A 88 -8.65 8.83 7.46
C LYS A 88 -8.10 7.47 7.00
N THR A 89 -8.62 6.38 7.54
CA THR A 89 -8.25 4.98 7.23
C THR A 89 -8.08 4.71 5.73
N ASN A 90 -9.07 5.07 4.91
CA ASN A 90 -8.99 4.82 3.48
C ASN A 90 -7.83 5.59 2.84
N CYS A 91 -7.49 6.79 3.34
CA CYS A 91 -6.45 7.66 2.80
C CYS A 91 -5.08 7.08 3.14
N ALA A 92 -4.91 6.61 4.37
CA ALA A 92 -3.75 5.87 4.79
C ALA A 92 -3.56 4.61 3.93
N LEU A 93 -4.61 3.80 3.80
CA LEU A 93 -4.57 2.59 2.99
C LEU A 93 -4.21 2.86 1.53
N TYR A 94 -4.81 3.88 0.93
CA TYR A 94 -4.49 4.28 -0.44
C TYR A 94 -3.06 4.77 -0.61
N THR A 95 -2.61 5.62 0.30
CA THR A 95 -1.23 6.11 0.34
C THR A 95 -0.25 4.94 0.39
N ALA A 96 -0.45 4.03 1.35
CA ALA A 96 0.40 2.87 1.55
C ALA A 96 0.48 2.00 0.28
N VAL A 97 -0.67 1.62 -0.26
CA VAL A 97 -0.74 0.73 -1.44
C VAL A 97 -0.17 1.40 -2.67
N VAL A 98 -0.60 2.61 -3.01
CA VAL A 98 -0.22 3.24 -4.28
C VAL A 98 1.26 3.62 -4.30
N LEU A 99 1.80 4.15 -3.19
CA LEU A 99 3.22 4.47 -3.14
C LEU A 99 4.10 3.22 -3.13
N TYR A 100 3.67 2.16 -2.45
CA TYR A 100 4.35 0.87 -2.52
C TYR A 100 4.40 0.34 -3.95
N LEU A 101 3.25 0.32 -4.64
CA LEU A 101 3.16 -0.15 -6.03
C LEU A 101 4.04 0.68 -6.97
N ARG A 102 4.05 2.02 -6.82
CA ARG A 102 4.92 2.91 -7.61
C ARG A 102 6.41 2.66 -7.34
N THR A 103 6.76 2.46 -6.07
CA THR A 103 8.14 2.15 -5.67
C THR A 103 8.59 0.82 -6.27
N ARG A 104 7.76 -0.23 -6.15
CA ARG A 104 8.03 -1.55 -6.74
C ARG A 104 8.16 -1.47 -8.26
N ARG A 105 7.27 -0.74 -8.93
CA ARG A 105 7.36 -0.51 -10.37
C ARG A 105 8.69 0.11 -10.77
N ALA A 106 9.13 1.14 -10.06
CA ALA A 106 10.39 1.81 -10.37
C ALA A 106 11.62 0.96 -10.05
N SER A 107 11.55 0.09 -9.02
CA SER A 107 12.58 -0.93 -8.80
C SER A 107 12.70 -1.89 -9.99
N LEU A 108 11.57 -2.28 -10.61
CA LEU A 108 11.57 -3.15 -11.78
C LEU A 108 12.05 -2.43 -13.04
N GLU A 109 11.72 -1.15 -13.20
CA GLU A 109 12.15 -0.31 -14.33
C GLU A 109 13.59 0.22 -14.17
N GLY A 110 14.24 0.00 -13.02
CA GLY A 110 15.59 0.50 -12.73
C GLY A 110 15.67 2.02 -12.46
N THR A 111 14.55 2.66 -12.13
CA THR A 111 14.37 4.13 -12.04
C THR A 111 14.10 4.60 -10.60
N LEU A 112 14.86 4.12 -9.63
CA LEU A 112 14.60 4.32 -8.19
C LEU A 112 14.99 5.74 -7.72
N ASN A 113 14.19 6.76 -8.08
CA ASN A 113 14.27 8.15 -7.63
C ASN A 113 12.89 8.65 -7.12
N ILE A 114 12.24 7.96 -6.18
CA ILE A 114 10.83 8.25 -5.81
C ILE A 114 10.61 8.44 -4.30
N LEU A 115 11.50 9.16 -3.64
CA LEU A 115 11.10 9.90 -2.44
C LEU A 115 11.05 11.38 -2.82
N PRO A 116 9.93 12.10 -2.61
CA PRO A 116 9.99 13.54 -2.67
C PRO A 116 11.00 13.98 -1.60
N ALA A 117 12.12 14.56 -2.04
CA ALA A 117 13.07 15.18 -1.13
C ALA A 117 12.30 16.22 -0.28
N PRO A 118 12.51 16.28 1.05
CA PRO A 118 11.95 17.37 1.83
C PRO A 118 12.49 18.67 1.26
N GLN A 119 11.62 19.50 0.69
CA GLN A 119 11.99 20.85 0.25
C GLN A 119 12.22 21.68 1.50
N GLY A 120 13.46 21.71 1.95
CA GLY A 120 13.91 22.47 3.10
C GLY A 120 15.28 23.04 2.82
N GLU A 121 15.35 24.09 2.00
CA GLU A 121 16.37 25.11 2.13
C GLU A 121 15.83 26.43 1.56
N VAL A 122 15.20 27.21 2.44
CA VAL A 122 15.10 28.65 2.23
C VAL A 122 16.50 29.20 2.49
N ILE A 123 17.24 29.41 1.41
CA ILE A 123 18.52 30.11 1.46
C ILE A 123 18.16 31.61 1.54
N GLY A 124 18.60 32.25 2.63
CA GLY A 124 18.42 33.68 2.88
C GLY A 124 19.27 34.58 2.00
#